data_AF-A0A2U1MRR1-F1
#
_entry.id   AF-A0A2U1MRR1-F1
#
_cell.length_a   1.000
_cell.length_b   1.000
_cell.length_c   1.000
_cell.angle_alpha   90.00
_cell.angle_beta   90.00
_cell.angle_gamma   90.00
#
_symmetry.space_group_name_H-M   'P 1'
#
loop_
_entity.id
_entity.type
_entity.pdbx_description
1 polymer ?
#
loop_
_entity_poly.entity_id
_entity_poly.type
_entity_poly.pdbx_seq_one_letter_code
_entity_poly.pdbx_strand_id
1 'polypeptide(L)'
;MVSTPKFDELKVICGSDESKHYFKYLFAQDEGENEGLIRKIVALCDGLHDKIAQFGAMLEEGQRFSRFDVAHWDGMECLVEAQARNGVILQAFIRLLDVLREAREEKRKHVMLMEVHK
;
A
#
# COMPACT_ATOMS: atom_id res chain seq x y z
N MET A 1 16.11 13.59 37.83
CA MET A 1 16.16 13.60 36.35
C MET A 1 14.91 12.92 35.83
N VAL A 2 14.24 13.50 34.83
CA VAL A 2 13.08 12.86 34.19
C VAL A 2 13.60 11.73 33.31
N SER A 3 13.01 10.54 33.42
CA SER A 3 13.37 9.37 32.60
C SER A 3 12.82 9.53 31.18
N THR A 4 13.66 9.29 30.16
CA THR A 4 13.30 9.40 28.74
C THR A 4 13.61 8.12 27.96
N PRO A 5 13.06 6.96 28.37
CA PRO A 5 13.50 5.65 27.90
C PRO A 5 13.43 5.47 26.39
N LYS A 6 12.42 6.05 25.72
CA LYS A 6 12.29 5.98 24.25
C LYS A 6 13.32 6.80 23.50
N PHE A 7 13.72 7.95 24.03
CA PHE A 7 14.80 8.73 23.45
C PHE A 7 16.15 8.07 23.74
N ASP A 8 16.32 7.45 24.91
CA ASP A 8 17.54 6.76 25.27
C ASP A 8 17.75 5.50 24.40
N GLU A 9 16.69 4.73 24.12
CA GLU A 9 16.70 3.66 23.11
C GLU A 9 17.09 4.21 21.72
N LEU A 10 16.49 5.32 21.29
CA LEU A 10 16.73 5.90 19.97
C LEU A 10 18.18 6.41 19.81
N LYS A 11 18.75 7.04 20.85
CA LYS A 11 20.16 7.44 20.89
C LYS A 11 21.10 6.26 20.74
N VAL A 12 20.80 5.14 21.43
CA VAL A 12 21.57 3.90 21.32
C VAL A 12 21.49 3.33 19.90
N ILE A 13 20.28 3.24 19.33
CA ILE A 13 20.07 2.69 17.98
C ILE A 13 20.76 3.54 16.92
N CYS A 14 20.66 4.88 17.00
CA CYS A 14 21.28 5.77 16.03
C CYS A 14 22.78 6.00 16.28
N GLY A 15 23.29 5.63 17.47
CA GLY A 15 24.67 5.83 17.88
C GLY A 15 25.03 7.29 18.19
N SER A 16 24.06 8.13 18.56
CA SER A 16 24.26 9.56 18.79
C SER A 16 23.34 10.13 19.86
N ASP A 17 23.90 10.86 20.82
CA ASP A 17 23.15 11.62 21.83
C ASP A 17 22.56 12.93 21.28
N GLU A 18 23.03 13.36 20.10
CA GLU A 18 22.55 14.58 19.44
C GLU A 18 21.11 14.42 18.91
N SER A 19 20.24 15.34 19.30
CA SER A 19 18.81 15.31 18.98
C SER A 19 18.52 15.27 17.49
N LYS A 20 19.25 16.08 16.73
CA LYS A 20 19.18 16.11 15.28
C LYS A 20 19.42 14.73 14.66
N HIS A 21 20.44 14.01 15.12
CA HIS A 21 20.81 12.72 14.55
C HIS A 21 19.77 11.63 14.85
N TYR A 22 19.33 11.53 16.10
CA TYR A 22 18.36 10.50 16.47
C TYR A 22 16.97 10.76 15.86
N PHE A 23 16.56 12.02 15.70
CA PHE A 23 15.33 12.36 14.96
C PHE A 23 15.47 12.14 13.46
N LYS A 24 16.61 12.50 12.85
CA LYS A 24 16.87 12.21 11.43
C LYS A 24 16.77 10.71 11.16
N TYR A 25 17.38 9.89 12.02
CA TYR A 25 17.30 8.43 11.92
C TYR A 25 15.85 7.94 11.96
N LEU A 26 15.07 8.41 12.93
CA LEU A 26 13.66 8.04 13.08
C LEU A 26 12.83 8.40 11.84
N PHE A 27 12.94 9.63 11.33
CA PHE A 27 12.16 10.08 10.18
C PHE A 27 12.61 9.41 8.87
N ALA A 28 13.90 9.11 8.72
CA ALA A 28 14.40 8.38 7.56
C ALA A 28 13.87 6.94 7.53
N GLN A 29 13.78 6.29 8.71
CA GLN A 29 13.15 4.98 8.82
C GLN A 29 11.66 5.04 8.44
N ASP A 30 10.93 6.00 8.99
CA ASP A 30 9.50 6.18 8.72
C ASP A 30 9.20 6.49 7.24
N GLU A 31 10.02 7.32 6.59
CA GLU A 31 9.98 7.55 5.14
C GLU A 31 10.21 6.24 4.36
N GLY A 32 11.24 5.48 4.73
CA GLY A 32 11.56 4.20 4.09
C GLY A 32 10.47 3.15 4.25
N GLU A 33 9.83 3.09 5.42
CA GLU A 33 8.68 2.21 5.69
C GLU A 33 7.49 2.59 4.81
N ASN A 34 7.17 3.88 4.68
CA ASN A 34 6.11 4.37 3.80
C ASN A 34 6.37 4.03 2.33
N GLU A 35 7.60 4.21 1.84
CA GLU A 35 8.01 3.80 0.49
C GLU A 35 7.91 2.28 0.28
N GLY A 36 8.24 1.50 1.31
CA GLY A 36 8.02 0.06 1.32
C GLY A 36 6.54 -0.31 1.19
N LEU A 37 5.66 0.40 1.89
CA LEU A 37 4.20 0.20 1.81
C LEU A 37 3.67 0.58 0.43
N ILE A 38 4.05 1.73 -0.12
CA ILE A 38 3.65 2.15 -1.48
C ILE A 38 3.97 1.06 -2.49
N ARG A 39 5.20 0.54 -2.51
CA ARG A 39 5.62 -0.51 -3.44
C ARG A 39 4.77 -1.78 -3.31
N LYS A 40 4.47 -2.20 -2.08
CA LYS A 40 3.62 -3.38 -1.83
C LYS A 40 2.20 -3.16 -2.33
N ILE A 41 1.60 -2.01 -2.06
CA ILE A 41 0.23 -1.72 -2.49
C ILE A 41 0.15 -1.60 -4.02
N VAL A 42 1.14 -0.98 -4.67
CA VAL A 42 1.21 -0.94 -6.14
C VAL A 42 1.21 -2.36 -6.72
N ALA A 43 2.06 -3.26 -6.22
CA ALA A 43 2.09 -4.65 -6.69
C ALA A 43 0.75 -5.39 -6.46
N LEU A 44 0.04 -5.10 -5.37
CA LEU A 44 -1.30 -5.65 -5.13
C LEU A 44 -2.34 -5.08 -6.10
N CYS A 45 -2.26 -3.79 -6.44
CA CYS A 45 -3.12 -3.17 -7.46
C CYS A 45 -2.89 -3.82 -8.83
N ASP A 46 -1.64 -4.02 -9.23
CA ASP A 46 -1.29 -4.65 -10.50
C ASP A 46 -1.88 -6.08 -10.58
N GLY A 47 -1.71 -6.88 -9.52
CA GLY A 47 -2.29 -8.22 -9.46
C GLY A 47 -3.82 -8.24 -9.47
N LEU A 48 -4.48 -7.23 -8.88
CA LEU A 48 -5.94 -7.08 -8.95
C LEU A 48 -6.40 -6.66 -10.36
N HIS A 49 -5.66 -5.79 -11.03
CA HIS A 49 -5.92 -5.41 -12.42
C HIS A 49 -5.88 -6.64 -13.33
N ASP A 50 -4.84 -7.45 -13.23
CA ASP A 50 -4.69 -8.68 -14.02
C ASP A 50 -5.86 -9.65 -13.76
N LYS A 51 -6.23 -9.83 -12.47
CA LYS A 51 -7.35 -10.71 -12.10
C LYS A 51 -8.69 -10.20 -12.62
N ILE A 52 -8.94 -8.90 -12.57
CA ILE A 52 -10.16 -8.28 -13.11
C ILE A 52 -10.20 -8.46 -14.63
N ALA A 53 -9.08 -8.25 -15.32
CA ALA A 53 -8.99 -8.44 -16.76
C ALA A 53 -9.26 -9.91 -17.16
N GLN A 54 -8.68 -10.86 -16.42
CA GLN A 54 -8.92 -12.29 -16.61
C GLN A 54 -10.41 -12.64 -16.44
N PHE A 55 -11.05 -12.14 -15.38
CA PHE A 55 -12.47 -12.42 -15.13
C PHE A 55 -13.36 -11.79 -16.21
N GLY A 56 -13.02 -10.59 -16.68
CA GLY A 56 -13.70 -9.95 -17.80
C GLY A 56 -13.62 -10.79 -19.09
N ALA A 57 -12.43 -11.28 -19.43
CA ALA A 57 -12.25 -12.16 -20.58
C ALA A 57 -13.05 -13.46 -20.46
N MET A 58 -13.07 -14.09 -19.27
CA MET A 58 -13.87 -15.29 -19.02
C MET A 58 -15.38 -15.03 -19.16
N LEU A 59 -15.88 -13.88 -18.69
CA LEU A 59 -17.28 -13.49 -18.88
C LEU A 59 -17.63 -13.30 -20.36
N GLU A 60 -16.76 -12.64 -21.13
CA GLU A 60 -16.94 -12.45 -22.57
C GLU A 60 -16.94 -13.78 -23.32
N GLU A 61 -16.01 -14.69 -23.00
CA GLU A 61 -15.99 -16.03 -23.57
C GLU A 61 -17.25 -16.82 -23.22
N GLY A 62 -17.64 -16.82 -21.93
CA GLY A 62 -18.83 -17.50 -21.43
C GLY A 62 -20.10 -17.09 -22.17
N GLN A 63 -20.27 -15.80 -22.50
CA GLN A 63 -21.44 -15.32 -23.25
C GLN A 63 -21.54 -15.84 -24.70
N ARG A 64 -20.47 -16.37 -25.29
CA ARG A 64 -20.44 -16.79 -26.71
C ARG A 64 -20.93 -18.22 -26.93
N PHE A 65 -21.14 -18.99 -25.88
CA PHE A 65 -21.58 -20.37 -25.98
C PHE A 65 -23.11 -20.48 -25.89
N SER A 66 -23.68 -21.45 -26.63
CA SER A 66 -25.13 -21.56 -26.82
C SER A 66 -25.81 -22.66 -25.98
N ARG A 67 -25.05 -23.50 -25.27
CA ARG A 67 -25.58 -24.60 -24.44
C ARG A 67 -24.77 -24.77 -23.17
N PHE A 68 -25.39 -24.43 -22.05
CA PHE A 68 -24.83 -24.60 -20.72
C PHE A 68 -25.80 -25.31 -19.80
N ASP A 69 -25.25 -26.05 -18.85
CA ASP A 69 -26.00 -26.55 -17.70
C ASP A 69 -26.19 -25.43 -16.65
N VAL A 70 -27.00 -25.74 -15.63
CA VAL A 70 -27.29 -24.79 -14.54
C VAL A 70 -26.02 -24.39 -13.80
N ALA A 71 -25.11 -25.32 -13.56
CA ALA A 71 -23.87 -25.08 -12.83
C ALA A 71 -22.96 -24.05 -13.53
N HIS A 72 -22.93 -24.05 -14.87
CA HIS A 72 -22.19 -23.03 -15.59
C HIS A 72 -22.78 -21.63 -15.42
N TRP A 73 -24.11 -21.49 -15.45
CA TRP A 73 -24.77 -20.20 -15.22
C TRP A 73 -24.55 -19.68 -13.80
N ASP A 74 -24.64 -20.56 -12.79
CA ASP A 74 -24.32 -20.22 -11.40
C ASP A 74 -22.86 -19.75 -11.26
N GLY A 75 -21.95 -20.42 -11.96
CA GLY A 75 -20.53 -20.04 -12.02
C GLY A 75 -20.30 -18.66 -12.67
N MET A 76 -21.05 -18.34 -13.73
CA MET A 76 -20.99 -17.04 -14.39
C MET A 76 -21.51 -15.92 -13.48
N GLU A 77 -22.60 -16.14 -12.75
CA GLU A 77 -23.11 -15.17 -11.77
C GLU A 77 -22.08 -14.92 -10.66
N CYS A 78 -21.50 -15.99 -10.10
CA CYS A 78 -20.42 -15.89 -9.13
C CYS A 78 -19.20 -15.11 -9.66
N LEU A 79 -18.87 -15.27 -10.95
CA LEU A 79 -17.77 -14.56 -11.59
C LEU A 79 -18.07 -13.04 -11.70
N VAL A 80 -19.30 -12.66 -12.03
CA VAL A 80 -19.76 -11.26 -12.04
C VAL A 80 -19.63 -10.64 -10.64
N GLU A 81 -20.14 -11.33 -9.62
CA GLU A 81 -20.06 -10.86 -8.23
C GLU A 81 -18.61 -10.71 -7.77
N ALA A 82 -17.76 -11.69 -8.08
CA ALA A 82 -16.35 -11.65 -7.72
C ALA A 82 -15.60 -10.53 -8.45
N GLN A 83 -15.90 -10.28 -9.73
CA GLN A 83 -15.33 -9.17 -10.49
C GLN A 83 -15.73 -7.82 -9.91
N ALA A 84 -17.02 -7.63 -9.59
CA ALA A 84 -17.50 -6.41 -8.96
C ALA A 84 -16.81 -6.18 -7.61
N ARG A 85 -16.66 -7.23 -6.79
CA ARG A 85 -15.96 -7.14 -5.50
C ARG A 85 -14.49 -6.82 -5.67
N ASN A 86 -13.79 -7.44 -6.62
CA ASN A 86 -12.39 -7.12 -6.93
C ASN A 86 -12.22 -5.65 -7.33
N GLY A 87 -13.15 -5.11 -8.13
CA GLY A 87 -13.16 -3.68 -8.49
C GLY A 87 -13.28 -2.75 -7.27
N VAL A 88 -14.13 -3.10 -6.31
CA VAL A 88 -14.26 -2.35 -5.04
C VAL A 88 -12.97 -2.41 -4.22
N ILE A 89 -12.33 -3.58 -4.12
CA ILE A 89 -11.06 -3.74 -3.40
C ILE A 89 -9.96 -2.91 -4.06
N LEU A 90 -9.85 -2.96 -5.39
CA LEU A 90 -8.88 -2.17 -6.15
C LEU A 90 -9.05 -0.67 -5.90
N GLN A 91 -10.29 -0.17 -5.92
CA GLN A 91 -10.57 1.24 -5.60
C GLN A 91 -10.15 1.62 -4.18
N ALA A 92 -10.31 0.73 -3.21
CA ALA A 92 -9.84 0.97 -1.85
C ALA A 92 -8.30 1.08 -1.79
N PHE A 93 -7.57 0.24 -2.52
CA PHE A 93 -6.10 0.33 -2.60
C PHE A 93 -5.62 1.58 -3.34
N ILE A 94 -6.31 2.01 -4.39
CA ILE A 94 -5.99 3.28 -5.07
C ILE A 94 -6.12 4.45 -4.09
N ARG A 95 -7.20 4.53 -3.31
CA ARG A 95 -7.36 5.57 -2.29
C ARG A 95 -6.29 5.50 -1.22
N LEU A 96 -5.90 4.30 -0.79
CA LEU A 96 -4.80 4.12 0.15
C LEU A 96 -3.46 4.61 -0.44
N LEU A 97 -3.20 4.36 -1.73
CA LEU A 97 -2.01 4.87 -2.41
C LEU A 97 -1.96 6.39 -2.42
N ASP A 98 -3.10 7.07 -2.60
CA ASP A 98 -3.15 8.52 -2.55
C ASP A 98 -2.74 9.05 -1.17
N VAL A 99 -3.29 8.47 -0.10
CA VAL A 99 -2.89 8.79 1.29
C VAL A 99 -1.40 8.53 1.52
N LEU A 100 -0.88 7.39 1.07
CA LEU A 100 0.53 7.05 1.23
C LEU A 100 1.46 7.99 0.45
N ARG A 101 1.04 8.46 -0.73
CA ARG A 101 1.79 9.44 -1.54
C ARG A 101 1.80 10.82 -0.90
N GLU A 102 0.69 11.26 -0.32
CA GLU A 102 0.63 12.49 0.47
C GLU A 102 1.55 12.40 1.69
N ALA A 103 1.47 11.28 2.42
CA ALA A 103 2.34 11.00 3.57
C ALA A 103 3.82 10.94 3.18
N ARG A 104 4.17 10.47 1.97
CA ARG A 104 5.55 10.49 1.49
C ARG A 104 6.11 11.90 1.44
N GLU A 105 5.37 12.85 0.86
CA GLU A 105 5.84 14.24 0.75
C GLU A 105 5.98 14.90 2.13
N GLU A 106 5.11 14.54 3.08
CA GLU A 106 5.24 14.96 4.48
C GLU A 106 6.51 14.37 5.14
N LYS A 107 6.69 13.04 5.07
CA LYS A 107 7.83 12.34 5.68
C LYS A 107 9.16 12.82 5.11
N ARG A 108 9.23 13.04 3.80
CA ARG A 108 10.41 13.61 3.14
C ARG A 108 10.76 15.00 3.68
N LYS A 109 9.76 15.84 3.98
CA LYS A 109 9.98 17.15 4.63
C LYS A 109 10.53 16.98 6.05
N HIS A 110 10.05 16.02 6.83
CA HIS A 110 10.58 15.75 8.17
C HIS A 110 12.07 15.39 8.14
N VAL A 111 12.49 14.55 7.20
CA VAL A 111 13.91 14.24 7.01
C VAL A 111 14.71 15.48 6.63
N MET A 112 14.26 16.25 5.63
CA MET A 112 14.93 17.47 5.19
C MET A 112 15.10 18.51 6.30
N LEU A 113 14.09 18.69 7.16
CA LEU A 113 14.18 19.60 8.30
C LEU A 113 15.31 19.19 9.24
N MET A 114 15.53 17.89 9.46
CA MET A 114 16.65 17.42 10.28
C MET A 114 18.01 17.57 9.61
N GLU A 115 18.10 17.93 8.32
CA GLU A 115 19.38 18.21 7.65
C GLU A 115 19.79 19.69 7.76
N VAL A 116 18.82 20.60 7.69
CA VAL A 116 19.03 22.05 7.59
C VAL A 116 19.45 22.71 8.91
N HIS A 117 19.00 22.21 10.07
CA HIS A 117 19.33 22.81 11.36
C HIS A 117 20.79 22.51 11.73
N LYS A 118 21.73 23.42 11.44
CA LYS A 118 23.14 23.33 11.86
C LYS A 118 23.32 23.48 13.36
#